data_AF-A0A4Q2YTL3-F1
#
_entry.id   AF-A0A4Q2YTL3-F1
#
_cell.length_a   1.000
_cell.length_b   1.000
_cell.length_c   1.000
_cell.angle_alpha   90.00
_cell.angle_beta   90.00
_cell.angle_gamma   90.00
#
_symmetry.space_group_name_H-M   'P 1'
#
loop_
_entity.id
_entity.type
_entity.pdbx_description
1 polymer ?
#
loop_
_entity_poly.entity_id
_entity_poly.type
_entity_poly.pdbx_seq_one_letter_code
_entity_poly.pdbx_strand_id
1 'polypeptide(L)'
;MKLIFLFTLTLLVSNAFATVVNTAADEDNLMLGGGSGISLREAVKYSPTGTHITFDPSLSGKTIGLGNGEISFPFSAPLTLTIDASDLPVPVTITGYRQWRIFTIPSAATVELRSLRIIDGNTSGDGGAVRNFGICTLVSCTLKGNSADSAGGGIFNANTCTILSCTLDNNQSRLGFGGGIGNAGTCIVRNSTLSGNIAGNNSGGGGGIGNTGTFTLISSTVVGNFAVSGGGLSNSGNFTLTSSIVAGNTAPAGAD
;
A
#
# COMPACT_ATOMS: atom_id res chain seq x y z
N MET A 1 61.93 -11.98 -12.86
CA MET A 1 60.70 -12.80 -12.96
C MET A 1 59.59 -12.06 -12.24
N LYS A 2 58.74 -11.29 -12.94
CA LYS A 2 57.69 -10.47 -12.33
C LYS A 2 56.44 -11.33 -12.15
N LEU A 3 56.01 -11.50 -10.91
CA LEU A 3 54.81 -12.24 -10.51
C LEU A 3 53.59 -11.37 -10.81
N ILE A 4 52.75 -11.80 -11.75
CA ILE A 4 51.46 -11.15 -12.06
C ILE A 4 50.41 -11.83 -11.17
N PHE A 5 49.91 -11.10 -10.17
CA PHE A 5 48.71 -11.50 -9.43
C PHE A 5 47.49 -11.23 -10.31
N LEU A 6 46.88 -12.29 -10.82
CA LEU A 6 45.60 -12.24 -11.49
C LEU A 6 44.51 -12.19 -10.40
N PHE A 7 44.09 -10.99 -10.00
CA PHE A 7 42.84 -10.83 -9.25
C PHE A 7 41.69 -11.13 -10.22
N THR A 8 41.10 -12.31 -10.12
CA THR A 8 39.80 -12.58 -10.72
C THR A 8 38.76 -11.77 -9.96
N LEU A 9 38.48 -10.56 -10.46
CA LEU A 9 37.29 -9.81 -10.08
C LEU A 9 36.08 -10.67 -10.49
N THR A 10 35.52 -11.42 -9.54
CA THR A 10 34.24 -12.07 -9.73
C THR A 10 33.22 -10.94 -9.83
N LEU A 11 32.84 -10.61 -11.06
CA LEU A 11 31.71 -9.74 -11.32
C LEU A 11 30.49 -10.43 -10.70
N LEU A 12 30.14 -10.05 -9.47
CA LEU A 12 28.81 -10.30 -8.91
C LEU A 12 27.86 -9.46 -9.76
N VAL A 13 27.45 -10.03 -10.89
CA VAL A 13 26.17 -9.67 -11.49
C VAL A 13 25.17 -10.01 -10.39
N SER A 14 24.65 -8.99 -9.68
CA SER A 14 23.54 -9.20 -8.78
C SER A 14 22.36 -9.62 -9.65
N ASN A 15 22.24 -10.92 -9.90
CA ASN A 15 20.96 -11.49 -10.29
C ASN A 15 20.04 -11.12 -9.12
N ALA A 16 19.22 -10.09 -9.31
CA ALA A 16 18.11 -9.83 -8.41
C ALA A 16 17.38 -11.18 -8.28
N PHE A 17 17.38 -11.73 -7.06
CA PHE A 17 16.64 -12.96 -6.80
C PHE A 17 15.19 -12.64 -7.13
N ALA A 18 14.67 -13.25 -8.19
CA ALA A 18 13.27 -13.14 -8.55
C ALA A 18 12.53 -14.27 -7.86
N THR A 19 11.53 -13.93 -7.05
CA THR A 19 10.64 -14.91 -6.43
C THR A 19 9.30 -14.84 -7.14
N VAL A 20 8.83 -15.95 -7.70
CA VAL A 20 7.57 -16.00 -8.42
C VAL A 20 6.50 -16.61 -7.51
N VAL A 21 5.52 -15.80 -7.10
CA VAL A 21 4.31 -16.30 -6.44
C VAL A 21 3.53 -17.12 -7.44
N ASN A 22 3.26 -18.39 -7.13
CA ASN A 22 2.64 -19.33 -8.08
C ASN A 22 1.41 -20.06 -7.52
N THR A 23 0.97 -19.70 -6.31
CA THR A 23 -0.28 -20.17 -5.73
C THR A 23 -1.14 -19.02 -5.24
N ALA A 24 -2.46 -19.21 -5.32
CA ALA A 24 -3.44 -18.29 -4.75
C ALA A 24 -3.68 -18.54 -3.25
N ALA A 25 -3.16 -19.64 -2.71
CA ALA A 25 -3.27 -19.96 -1.30
C ALA A 25 -2.48 -18.96 -0.44
N ASP A 26 -3.04 -18.58 0.70
CA ASP A 26 -2.33 -17.86 1.75
C ASP A 26 -1.82 -18.85 2.80
N GLU A 27 -0.57 -19.27 2.65
CA GLU A 27 0.09 -20.21 3.55
C GLU A 27 1.46 -19.70 3.99
N ASP A 28 1.93 -20.24 5.11
CA ASP A 28 3.28 -20.03 5.64
C ASP A 28 3.75 -21.36 6.22
N ASN A 29 4.42 -22.15 5.38
CA ASN A 29 4.94 -23.47 5.75
C ASN A 29 6.39 -23.41 6.29
N LEU A 30 6.82 -22.24 6.77
CA LEU A 30 8.14 -21.99 7.34
C LEU A 30 9.31 -22.01 6.33
N MET A 31 9.03 -22.05 5.03
CA MET A 31 10.04 -21.99 3.96
C MET A 31 9.48 -21.31 2.69
N LEU A 32 10.34 -21.04 1.70
CA LEU A 32 9.87 -20.66 0.36
C LEU A 32 9.40 -21.91 -0.40
N GLY A 33 8.13 -21.92 -0.81
CA GLY A 33 7.63 -22.86 -1.81
C GLY A 33 7.35 -24.27 -1.32
N GLY A 34 7.10 -24.46 -0.02
CA GLY A 34 6.48 -25.70 0.45
C GLY A 34 4.99 -25.76 0.10
N GLY A 35 4.27 -26.75 0.63
CA GLY A 35 2.80 -26.76 0.57
C GLY A 35 2.23 -26.78 -0.85
N SER A 36 1.36 -25.81 -1.17
CA SER A 36 0.69 -25.66 -2.46
C SER A 36 1.47 -24.82 -3.48
N GLY A 37 2.64 -24.31 -3.11
CA GLY A 37 3.47 -23.44 -3.95
C GLY A 37 4.09 -22.30 -3.15
N ILE A 38 4.71 -21.36 -3.84
CA ILE A 38 5.21 -20.12 -3.22
C ILE A 38 4.03 -19.16 -3.07
N SER A 39 3.53 -19.02 -1.84
CA SER A 39 2.49 -18.02 -1.52
C SER A 39 3.06 -16.60 -1.50
N LEU A 40 2.21 -15.58 -1.58
CA LEU A 40 2.64 -14.19 -1.39
C LEU A 40 3.25 -13.97 0.00
N ARG A 41 2.67 -14.59 1.04
CA ARG A 41 3.15 -14.49 2.42
C ARG A 41 4.56 -15.05 2.57
N GLU A 42 4.81 -16.20 1.98
CA GLU A 42 6.14 -16.81 1.96
C GLU A 42 7.13 -15.98 1.16
N ALA A 43 6.74 -15.53 -0.02
CA ALA A 43 7.58 -14.69 -0.86
C ALA A 43 8.02 -13.43 -0.11
N VAL A 44 7.11 -12.75 0.61
CA VAL A 44 7.44 -11.57 1.41
C VAL A 44 8.31 -11.91 2.62
N LYS A 45 8.02 -13.02 3.31
CA LYS A 45 8.67 -13.37 4.57
C LYS A 45 10.09 -13.90 4.39
N TYR A 46 10.33 -14.64 3.32
CA TYR A 46 11.54 -15.45 3.17
C TYR A 46 12.45 -15.02 2.01
N SER A 47 12.01 -14.12 1.13
CA SER A 47 12.89 -13.62 0.09
C SER A 47 13.98 -12.69 0.66
N PRO A 48 15.21 -12.74 0.15
CA PRO A 48 16.26 -11.80 0.53
C PRO A 48 15.89 -10.34 0.26
N THR A 49 16.53 -9.41 0.97
CA THR A 49 16.45 -7.97 0.64
C THR A 49 16.93 -7.72 -0.80
N GLY A 50 16.25 -6.82 -1.52
CA GLY A 50 16.45 -6.54 -2.94
C GLY A 50 15.68 -7.45 -3.91
N THR A 51 14.90 -8.42 -3.41
CA THR A 51 14.12 -9.33 -4.26
C THR A 51 12.99 -8.60 -4.99
N HIS A 52 12.85 -8.91 -6.28
CA HIS A 52 11.69 -8.56 -7.08
C HIS A 52 10.73 -9.75 -7.10
N ILE A 53 9.64 -9.65 -6.35
CA ILE A 53 8.58 -10.65 -6.28
C ILE A 53 7.60 -10.40 -7.43
N THR A 54 7.44 -11.39 -8.30
CA THR A 54 6.48 -11.38 -9.41
C THR A 54 5.42 -12.47 -9.22
N PHE A 55 4.48 -12.55 -10.15
CA PHE A 55 3.39 -13.52 -10.11
C PHE A 55 3.39 -14.40 -11.35
N ASP A 56 3.17 -15.69 -11.16
CA ASP A 56 2.96 -16.64 -12.25
C ASP A 56 1.74 -16.21 -13.10
N PRO A 57 1.80 -16.31 -14.44
CA PRO A 57 0.67 -15.93 -15.30
C PRO A 57 -0.66 -16.61 -14.97
N SER A 58 -0.64 -17.80 -14.36
CA SER A 58 -1.85 -18.50 -13.89
C SER A 58 -2.63 -17.74 -12.79
N LEU A 59 -1.99 -16.77 -12.13
CA LEU A 59 -2.60 -15.90 -11.11
C LEU A 59 -3.29 -14.67 -11.70
N SER A 60 -3.28 -14.48 -13.02
CA SER A 60 -3.98 -13.35 -13.64
C SER A 60 -5.48 -13.38 -13.32
N GLY A 61 -5.97 -12.28 -12.74
CA GLY A 61 -7.35 -12.14 -12.28
C GLY A 61 -7.75 -13.04 -11.10
N LYS A 62 -6.81 -13.79 -10.50
CA LYS A 62 -7.07 -14.59 -9.31
C LYS A 62 -7.13 -13.73 -8.04
N THR A 63 -7.65 -14.33 -6.99
CA THR A 63 -7.72 -13.72 -5.66
C THR A 63 -6.86 -14.53 -4.68
N ILE A 64 -5.92 -13.85 -4.04
CA ILE A 64 -5.18 -14.31 -2.86
C ILE A 64 -5.90 -13.73 -1.64
N GLY A 65 -6.56 -14.59 -0.90
CA GLY A 65 -7.30 -14.20 0.30
C GLY A 65 -6.50 -14.48 1.55
N LEU A 66 -6.29 -13.47 2.39
CA LEU A 66 -5.52 -13.61 3.62
C LEU A 66 -6.30 -14.44 4.64
N GLY A 67 -5.84 -15.65 4.90
CA GLY A 67 -6.43 -16.58 5.88
C GLY A 67 -5.79 -16.45 7.27
N ASN A 68 -4.54 -16.01 7.34
CA ASN A 68 -3.72 -16.07 8.55
C ASN A 68 -3.13 -14.71 8.95
N GLY A 69 -3.95 -13.67 8.94
CA GLY A 69 -3.52 -12.32 9.35
C GLY A 69 -2.95 -11.46 8.23
N GLU A 70 -2.43 -10.30 8.58
CA GLU A 70 -1.82 -9.37 7.63
C GLU A 70 -0.51 -9.89 7.04
N ILE A 71 -0.15 -9.44 5.83
CA ILE A 71 1.20 -9.64 5.27
C ILE A 71 2.16 -8.73 6.01
N SER A 72 2.99 -9.34 6.85
CA SER A 72 4.02 -8.67 7.64
C SER A 72 5.40 -8.91 7.03
N PHE A 73 6.18 -7.85 6.96
CA PHE A 73 7.55 -7.90 6.48
C PHE A 73 8.51 -8.19 7.64
N PRO A 74 9.59 -8.96 7.43
CA PRO A 74 10.55 -9.25 8.48
C PRO A 74 11.20 -7.97 9.03
N PHE A 75 11.35 -7.91 10.36
CA PHE A 75 11.86 -6.73 11.08
C PHE A 75 13.39 -6.61 11.11
N SER A 76 14.13 -7.61 10.60
CA SER A 76 15.58 -7.68 10.73
C SER A 76 16.30 -6.96 9.59
N ALA A 77 16.91 -5.81 9.91
CA ALA A 77 17.80 -5.02 9.03
C ALA A 77 17.07 -4.35 7.83
N PRO A 78 17.71 -3.43 7.08
CA PRO A 78 17.01 -2.73 6.01
C PRO A 78 16.52 -3.71 4.95
N LEU A 79 15.19 -3.80 4.84
CA LEU A 79 14.51 -4.68 3.91
C LEU A 79 14.06 -3.85 2.71
N THR A 80 14.45 -4.25 1.51
CA THR A 80 13.94 -3.69 0.26
C THR A 80 13.22 -4.79 -0.50
N LEU A 81 11.95 -4.61 -0.85
CA LEU A 81 11.21 -5.56 -1.69
C LEU A 81 10.36 -4.82 -2.70
N THR A 82 10.27 -5.39 -3.91
CA THR A 82 9.28 -4.99 -4.92
C THR A 82 8.31 -6.13 -5.11
N ILE A 83 7.01 -5.87 -5.02
CA ILE A 83 5.93 -6.82 -5.29
C ILE A 83 5.19 -6.33 -6.53
N ASP A 84 5.33 -7.06 -7.64
CA ASP A 84 5.00 -6.56 -8.95
C ASP A 84 4.13 -7.51 -9.76
N ALA A 85 2.88 -7.10 -9.98
CA ALA A 85 1.92 -7.81 -10.81
C ALA A 85 1.78 -7.18 -12.21
N SER A 86 2.69 -6.30 -12.63
CA SER A 86 2.56 -5.58 -13.91
C SER A 86 2.66 -6.47 -15.15
N ASP A 87 3.27 -7.65 -15.02
CA ASP A 87 3.31 -8.67 -16.08
C ASP A 87 2.00 -9.47 -16.22
N LEU A 88 1.07 -9.37 -15.26
CA LEU A 88 -0.24 -10.03 -15.36
C LEU A 88 -1.21 -9.23 -16.25
N PRO A 89 -1.86 -9.85 -17.24
CA PRO A 89 -2.85 -9.16 -18.10
C PRO A 89 -4.03 -8.57 -17.31
N VAL A 90 -4.49 -9.30 -16.31
CA VAL A 90 -5.48 -8.86 -15.31
C VAL A 90 -4.81 -8.87 -13.93
N PRO A 91 -4.80 -7.73 -13.21
CA PRO A 91 -4.23 -7.63 -11.87
C PRO A 91 -4.73 -8.71 -10.92
N VAL A 92 -3.81 -9.30 -10.16
CA VAL A 92 -4.15 -10.18 -9.03
C VAL A 92 -4.81 -9.37 -7.91
N THR A 93 -5.78 -9.97 -7.24
CA THR A 93 -6.45 -9.39 -6.08
C THR A 93 -5.87 -9.96 -4.79
N ILE A 94 -5.48 -9.08 -3.87
CA ILE A 94 -5.13 -9.41 -2.49
C ILE A 94 -6.26 -8.90 -1.61
N THR A 95 -6.93 -9.80 -0.87
CA THR A 95 -8.07 -9.43 -0.03
C THR A 95 -7.93 -9.89 1.41
N GLY A 96 -8.35 -9.05 2.34
CA GLY A 96 -8.39 -9.35 3.78
C GLY A 96 -9.70 -9.95 4.23
N TYR A 97 -10.67 -10.15 3.32
CA TYR A 97 -12.03 -10.62 3.60
C TYR A 97 -12.75 -9.85 4.73
N ARG A 98 -12.40 -8.57 4.92
CA ARG A 98 -12.83 -7.71 6.03
C ARG A 98 -12.45 -8.25 7.42
N GLN A 99 -11.50 -9.16 7.49
CA GLN A 99 -10.97 -9.73 8.73
C GLN A 99 -9.62 -9.13 9.10
N TRP A 100 -8.79 -8.81 8.10
CA TRP A 100 -7.40 -8.44 8.30
C TRP A 100 -7.02 -7.17 7.58
N ARG A 101 -6.10 -6.40 8.17
CA ARG A 101 -5.27 -5.46 7.40
C ARG A 101 -4.52 -6.23 6.32
N ILE A 102 -4.25 -5.62 5.18
CA ILE A 102 -3.49 -6.32 4.12
C ILE A 102 -1.98 -6.27 4.36
N PHE A 103 -1.39 -5.07 4.47
CA PHE A 103 0.05 -4.88 4.62
C PHE A 103 0.41 -3.98 5.80
N THR A 104 1.42 -4.38 6.58
CA THR A 104 2.13 -3.49 7.51
C THR A 104 3.58 -3.33 7.04
N ILE A 105 3.98 -2.11 6.69
CA ILE A 105 5.36 -1.79 6.30
C ILE A 105 6.12 -1.32 7.55
N PRO A 106 7.10 -2.09 8.07
CA PRO A 106 7.85 -1.72 9.27
C PRO A 106 8.84 -0.59 9.00
N SER A 107 9.32 0.06 10.06
CA SER A 107 10.12 1.29 9.99
C SER A 107 11.44 1.19 9.21
N ALA A 108 12.05 0.00 9.17
CA ALA A 108 13.29 -0.26 8.45
C ALA A 108 13.08 -0.80 7.02
N ALA A 109 11.83 -0.88 6.53
CA ALA A 109 11.53 -1.43 5.21
C ALA A 109 11.28 -0.36 4.15
N THR A 110 11.74 -0.64 2.93
CA THR A 110 11.37 0.02 1.69
C THR A 110 10.61 -0.97 0.81
N VAL A 111 9.34 -0.70 0.55
CA VAL A 111 8.46 -1.62 -0.18
C VAL A 111 7.81 -0.90 -1.34
N GLU A 112 7.94 -1.50 -2.52
CA GLU A 112 7.20 -1.07 -3.71
C GLU A 112 6.12 -2.09 -4.07
N LEU A 113 4.89 -1.62 -4.26
CA LEU A 113 3.71 -2.40 -4.66
C LEU A 113 3.25 -1.93 -6.04
N ARG A 114 3.19 -2.83 -7.03
CA ARG A 114 2.84 -2.48 -8.41
C ARG A 114 1.70 -3.31 -8.96
N SER A 115 0.72 -2.65 -9.59
CA SER A 115 -0.37 -3.28 -10.34
C SER A 115 -1.21 -4.28 -9.55
N LEU A 116 -1.42 -4.03 -8.25
CA LEU A 116 -2.20 -4.88 -7.36
C LEU A 116 -3.63 -4.34 -7.17
N ARG A 117 -4.60 -5.24 -6.99
CA ARG A 117 -5.90 -4.90 -6.38
C ARG A 117 -5.87 -5.27 -4.90
N ILE A 118 -5.91 -4.29 -4.01
CA ILE A 118 -5.77 -4.44 -2.56
C ILE A 118 -7.12 -4.07 -1.93
N ILE A 119 -7.93 -5.07 -1.58
CA ILE A 119 -9.35 -4.84 -1.28
C ILE A 119 -9.82 -5.46 0.02
N ASP A 120 -10.90 -4.90 0.56
CA ASP A 120 -11.60 -5.44 1.74
C ASP A 120 -10.66 -5.73 2.92
N GLY A 121 -9.61 -4.93 3.10
CA GLY A 121 -8.82 -4.94 4.32
C GLY A 121 -9.60 -4.32 5.49
N ASN A 122 -9.43 -4.82 6.71
CA ASN A 122 -10.13 -4.31 7.88
C ASN A 122 -9.25 -4.41 9.14
N THR A 123 -9.24 -3.36 9.96
CA THR A 123 -8.52 -3.36 11.24
C THR A 123 -9.17 -2.42 12.25
N SER A 124 -8.98 -2.71 13.54
CA SER A 124 -9.34 -1.80 14.63
C SER A 124 -8.28 -0.72 14.88
N GLY A 125 -7.15 -0.76 14.18
CA GLY A 125 -6.10 0.26 14.24
C GLY A 125 -6.14 1.18 13.01
N ASP A 126 -4.96 1.63 12.60
CA ASP A 126 -4.78 2.45 11.39
C ASP A 126 -4.51 1.61 10.14
N GLY A 127 -4.85 2.14 8.97
CA GLY A 127 -4.49 1.56 7.67
C GLY A 127 -5.22 0.25 7.39
N GLY A 128 -6.41 0.29 6.79
CA GLY A 128 -7.16 -0.92 6.46
C GLY A 128 -6.50 -1.77 5.39
N ALA A 129 -5.96 -1.13 4.34
CA ALA A 129 -5.12 -1.81 3.35
C ALA A 129 -3.66 -1.77 3.76
N VAL A 130 -3.10 -0.57 3.91
CA VAL A 130 -1.66 -0.38 4.16
C VAL A 130 -1.46 0.48 5.40
N ARG A 131 -0.67 -0.03 6.34
CA ARG A 131 -0.13 0.75 7.46
C ARG A 131 1.38 0.91 7.29
N ASN A 132 1.83 2.14 7.04
CA ASN A 132 3.22 2.42 6.68
C ASN A 132 3.98 3.17 7.79
N PHE A 133 5.01 2.52 8.35
CA PHE A 133 6.02 3.15 9.21
C PHE A 133 7.39 3.29 8.52
N GLY A 134 7.58 2.64 7.37
CA GLY A 134 8.80 2.69 6.57
C GLY A 134 8.65 3.59 5.34
N ILE A 135 9.20 3.13 4.22
CA ILE A 135 9.04 3.75 2.91
C ILE A 135 8.16 2.85 2.06
N CYS A 136 7.03 3.38 1.56
CA CYS A 136 6.11 2.64 0.73
C CYS A 136 5.82 3.37 -0.58
N THR A 137 6.02 2.71 -1.71
CA THR A 137 5.63 3.21 -3.02
C THR A 137 4.52 2.33 -3.59
N LEU A 138 3.42 2.93 -4.01
CA LEU A 138 2.34 2.25 -4.71
C LEU A 138 2.28 2.78 -6.15
N VAL A 139 2.27 1.87 -7.13
CA VAL A 139 2.21 2.21 -8.56
C VAL A 139 1.10 1.42 -9.23
N SER A 140 0.16 2.12 -9.88
CA SER A 140 -0.92 1.48 -10.64
C SER A 140 -1.78 0.51 -9.81
N CYS A 141 -1.87 0.74 -8.50
CA CYS A 141 -2.65 -0.09 -7.58
C CYS A 141 -4.09 0.41 -7.47
N THR A 142 -5.02 -0.51 -7.20
CA THR A 142 -6.39 -0.18 -6.78
C THR A 142 -6.57 -0.59 -5.33
N LEU A 143 -6.86 0.37 -4.45
CA LEU A 143 -7.21 0.14 -3.05
C LEU A 143 -8.71 0.38 -2.89
N LYS A 144 -9.48 -0.67 -2.62
CA LYS A 144 -10.94 -0.57 -2.61
C LYS A 144 -11.61 -1.23 -1.42
N GLY A 145 -12.59 -0.56 -0.81
CA GLY A 145 -13.42 -1.17 0.23
C GLY A 145 -12.66 -1.49 1.51
N ASN A 146 -11.50 -0.87 1.74
CA ASN A 146 -10.71 -1.10 2.93
C ASN A 146 -11.20 -0.22 4.09
N SER A 147 -11.08 -0.70 5.32
CA SER A 147 -11.54 0.01 6.49
C SER A 147 -10.60 -0.07 7.69
N ALA A 148 -10.54 1.03 8.42
CA ALA A 148 -9.79 1.17 9.66
C ALA A 148 -10.70 1.83 10.70
N ASP A 149 -10.64 1.40 11.96
CA ASP A 149 -11.35 2.14 13.02
C ASP A 149 -10.65 3.47 13.31
N SER A 150 -9.31 3.52 13.25
CA SER A 150 -8.53 4.75 13.45
C SER A 150 -8.27 5.47 12.13
N ALA A 151 -7.06 5.97 11.85
CA ALA A 151 -6.78 6.80 10.68
C ALA A 151 -6.50 5.96 9.42
N GLY A 152 -6.84 6.52 8.25
CA GLY A 152 -6.46 5.93 6.96
C GLY A 152 -7.23 4.66 6.64
N GLY A 153 -8.49 4.77 6.21
CA GLY A 153 -9.30 3.61 5.83
C GLY A 153 -8.63 2.75 4.76
N GLY A 154 -8.04 3.41 3.74
CA GLY A 154 -7.16 2.76 2.77
C GLY A 154 -5.73 2.68 3.28
N ILE A 155 -5.09 3.85 3.40
CA ILE A 155 -3.68 3.96 3.77
C ILE A 155 -3.53 4.84 5.00
N PHE A 156 -2.79 4.33 5.99
CA PHE A 156 -2.19 5.18 7.01
C PHE A 156 -0.68 5.30 6.77
N ASN A 157 -0.19 6.54 6.71
CA ASN A 157 1.22 6.84 6.52
C ASN A 157 1.79 7.62 7.71
N ALA A 158 2.72 7.01 8.45
CA ALA A 158 3.48 7.64 9.53
C ALA A 158 4.91 8.04 9.11
N ASN A 159 5.37 7.64 7.93
CA ASN A 159 6.71 7.96 7.42
C ASN A 159 6.60 8.39 5.95
N THR A 160 7.21 7.69 4.98
CA THR A 160 7.24 8.17 3.58
C THR A 160 6.37 7.29 2.71
N CYS A 161 5.38 7.89 2.04
CA CYS A 161 4.54 7.19 1.08
C CYS A 161 4.46 7.92 -0.25
N THR A 162 4.69 7.21 -1.36
CA THR A 162 4.50 7.73 -2.72
C THR A 162 3.44 6.92 -3.43
N ILE A 163 2.42 7.58 -3.96
CA ILE A 163 1.26 6.95 -4.62
C ILE A 163 1.18 7.48 -6.05
N LEU A 164 1.36 6.59 -7.02
CA LEU A 164 1.47 6.94 -8.44
C LEU A 164 0.44 6.16 -9.24
N SER A 165 -0.38 6.88 -10.02
CA SER A 165 -1.35 6.25 -10.93
C SER A 165 -2.31 5.27 -10.23
N CYS A 166 -2.63 5.52 -8.96
CA CYS A 166 -3.45 4.62 -8.16
C CYS A 166 -4.91 5.08 -8.10
N THR A 167 -5.79 4.15 -7.77
CA THR A 167 -7.19 4.44 -7.42
C THR A 167 -7.44 4.03 -5.98
N LEU A 168 -7.91 4.96 -5.15
CA LEU A 168 -8.36 4.69 -3.78
C LEU A 168 -9.87 4.95 -3.73
N ASP A 169 -10.65 3.87 -3.70
CA ASP A 169 -12.09 3.91 -3.89
C ASP A 169 -12.85 3.30 -2.70
N ASN A 170 -13.86 4.01 -2.17
CA ASN A 170 -14.75 3.47 -1.13
C ASN A 170 -14.00 2.92 0.11
N ASN A 171 -12.94 3.60 0.55
CA ASN A 171 -12.26 3.25 1.80
C ASN A 171 -12.81 4.06 2.97
N GLN A 172 -12.79 3.48 4.17
CA GLN A 172 -13.46 4.05 5.34
C GLN A 172 -12.60 4.08 6.60
N SER A 173 -12.42 5.27 7.15
CA SER A 173 -12.00 5.48 8.54
C SER A 173 -13.26 5.63 9.40
N ARG A 174 -13.50 4.76 10.39
CA ARG A 174 -14.76 4.76 11.16
C ARG A 174 -14.77 5.81 12.26
N LEU A 175 -13.66 5.92 13.01
CA LEU A 175 -13.50 6.76 14.19
C LEU A 175 -12.29 7.72 14.06
N GLY A 176 -11.59 7.73 12.93
CA GLY A 176 -10.43 8.58 12.71
C GLY A 176 -10.64 9.59 11.58
N PHE A 177 -9.53 10.01 10.98
CA PHE A 177 -9.47 10.91 9.83
C PHE A 177 -8.91 10.19 8.61
N GLY A 178 -9.14 10.75 7.42
CA GLY A 178 -8.59 10.20 6.19
C GLY A 178 -9.27 8.89 5.79
N GLY A 179 -10.48 8.97 5.24
CA GLY A 179 -11.18 7.77 4.75
C GLY A 179 -10.37 7.03 3.70
N GLY A 180 -9.79 7.76 2.75
CA GLY A 180 -8.83 7.23 1.78
C GLY A 180 -7.43 7.13 2.38
N ILE A 181 -6.87 8.29 2.74
CA ILE A 181 -5.50 8.41 3.26
C ILE A 181 -5.50 9.23 4.55
N GLY A 182 -4.95 8.63 5.62
CA GLY A 182 -4.52 9.33 6.82
C GLY A 182 -3.01 9.53 6.79
N ASN A 183 -2.53 10.77 6.81
CA ASN A 183 -1.11 11.08 6.72
C ASN A 183 -0.60 11.84 7.95
N ALA A 184 0.33 11.23 8.68
CA ALA A 184 1.13 11.85 9.74
C ALA A 184 2.61 12.05 9.34
N GLY A 185 3.06 11.40 8.26
CA GLY A 185 4.41 11.54 7.72
C GLY A 185 4.48 12.44 6.48
N THR A 186 5.29 12.05 5.50
CA THR A 186 5.39 12.68 4.17
C THR A 186 4.68 11.81 3.14
N CYS A 187 3.68 12.36 2.46
CA CYS A 187 2.96 11.67 1.39
C CYS A 187 2.95 12.47 0.10
N ILE A 188 3.25 11.81 -1.01
CA ILE A 188 3.14 12.36 -2.36
C ILE A 188 2.16 11.52 -3.15
N VAL A 189 1.13 12.15 -3.70
CA VAL A 189 0.14 11.52 -4.56
C VAL A 189 0.18 12.17 -5.93
N ARG A 190 0.38 11.36 -6.98
CA ARG A 190 0.43 11.81 -8.37
C ARG A 190 -0.45 10.98 -9.28
N ASN A 191 -1.10 11.64 -10.24
CA ASN A 191 -1.89 10.99 -11.29
C ASN A 191 -2.92 9.99 -10.74
N SER A 192 -3.46 10.23 -9.55
CA SER A 192 -4.27 9.27 -8.82
C SER A 192 -5.69 9.78 -8.61
N THR A 193 -6.62 8.86 -8.35
CA THR A 193 -8.01 9.19 -8.03
C THR A 193 -8.36 8.69 -6.64
N LEU A 194 -8.90 9.57 -5.80
CA LEU A 194 -9.45 9.25 -4.49
C LEU A 194 -10.96 9.53 -4.54
N SER A 195 -11.76 8.47 -4.54
CA SER A 195 -13.21 8.56 -4.70
C SER A 195 -14.02 7.80 -3.67
N GLY A 196 -15.19 8.33 -3.30
CA GLY A 196 -16.14 7.62 -2.45
C GLY A 196 -15.63 7.28 -1.05
N ASN A 197 -14.53 7.88 -0.61
CA ASN A 197 -13.94 7.54 0.69
C ASN A 197 -14.64 8.29 1.83
N ILE A 198 -14.69 7.66 3.01
CA ILE A 198 -15.53 8.09 4.12
C ILE A 198 -14.70 8.22 5.41
N ALA A 199 -14.76 9.37 6.06
CA ALA A 199 -14.38 9.53 7.47
C ALA A 199 -15.66 9.65 8.31
N GLY A 200 -15.94 8.63 9.13
CA GLY A 200 -17.28 8.32 9.61
C GLY A 200 -17.74 9.00 10.91
N ASN A 201 -16.84 9.58 11.71
CA ASN A 201 -17.23 10.16 13.01
C ASN A 201 -17.26 11.69 13.02
N ASN A 202 -17.92 12.23 14.05
CA ASN A 202 -18.14 13.67 14.24
C ASN A 202 -16.84 14.47 14.48
N SER A 203 -15.74 13.81 14.81
CA SER A 203 -14.42 14.41 15.01
C SER A 203 -13.43 14.15 13.88
N GLY A 204 -13.79 13.31 12.92
CA GLY A 204 -12.93 12.88 11.81
C GLY A 204 -13.05 13.83 10.63
N GLY A 205 -11.90 14.36 10.20
CA GLY A 205 -11.82 15.19 9.00
C GLY A 205 -11.28 14.42 7.80
N GLY A 206 -11.60 14.88 6.59
CA GLY A 206 -10.91 14.41 5.38
C GLY A 206 -11.41 13.07 4.88
N GLY A 207 -12.57 13.06 4.22
CA GLY A 207 -13.14 11.82 3.67
C GLY A 207 -12.18 11.17 2.67
N GLY A 208 -11.61 11.98 1.77
CA GLY A 208 -10.52 11.55 0.89
C GLY A 208 -9.16 11.53 1.63
N ILE A 209 -8.74 12.69 2.13
CA ILE A 209 -7.42 12.90 2.72
C ILE A 209 -7.53 13.60 4.08
N GLY A 210 -7.00 12.99 5.13
CA GLY A 210 -6.74 13.65 6.40
C GLY A 210 -5.24 13.80 6.61
N ASN A 211 -4.74 15.03 6.74
CA ASN A 211 -3.31 15.32 6.83
C ASN A 211 -2.96 16.06 8.13
N THR A 212 -2.01 15.50 8.89
CA THR A 212 -1.33 16.17 10.01
C THR A 212 0.19 16.32 9.77
N GLY A 213 0.72 15.68 8.72
CA GLY A 213 2.11 15.78 8.30
C GLY A 213 2.33 16.68 7.08
N THR A 214 3.18 16.24 6.15
CA THR A 214 3.41 16.90 4.86
C THR A 214 2.76 16.12 3.73
N PHE A 215 1.92 16.77 2.94
CA PHE A 215 1.21 16.15 1.83
C PHE A 215 1.38 16.96 0.56
N THR A 216 1.65 16.27 -0.55
CA THR A 216 1.70 16.87 -1.89
C THR A 216 0.77 16.11 -2.83
N LEU A 217 -0.20 16.81 -3.40
CA LEU A 217 -1.16 16.28 -4.36
C LEU A 217 -0.94 16.91 -5.73
N ILE A 218 -0.59 16.11 -6.73
CA ILE A 218 -0.23 16.57 -8.07
C ILE A 218 -1.05 15.83 -9.12
N SER A 219 -1.64 16.55 -10.08
CA SER A 219 -2.36 15.97 -11.23
C SER A 219 -3.35 14.87 -10.83
N SER A 220 -4.04 15.05 -9.70
CA SER A 220 -4.88 14.01 -9.09
C SER A 220 -6.30 14.51 -8.84
N THR A 221 -7.24 13.58 -8.64
CA THR A 221 -8.66 13.89 -8.43
C THR A 221 -9.11 13.36 -7.07
N VAL A 222 -9.76 14.21 -6.27
CA VAL A 222 -10.39 13.89 -4.99
C VAL A 222 -11.88 14.25 -5.11
N VAL A 223 -12.73 13.23 -5.27
CA VAL A 223 -14.14 13.42 -5.65
C VAL A 223 -15.11 12.50 -4.92
N GLY A 224 -16.31 13.00 -4.59
CA GLY A 224 -17.37 12.17 -4.01
C GLY A 224 -17.00 11.59 -2.65
N ASN A 225 -16.07 12.20 -1.92
CA ASN A 225 -15.68 11.76 -0.59
C ASN A 225 -16.58 12.41 0.47
N PHE A 226 -16.71 11.78 1.62
CA PHE A 226 -17.58 12.23 2.71
C PHE A 226 -16.84 12.26 4.04
N ALA A 227 -17.02 13.35 4.79
CA ALA A 227 -16.64 13.45 6.18
C ALA A 227 -17.55 14.44 6.90
N VAL A 228 -17.57 14.44 8.23
CA VAL A 228 -18.32 15.47 8.96
C VAL A 228 -17.71 16.86 8.73
N SER A 229 -16.38 16.93 8.65
CA SER A 229 -15.60 18.11 8.30
C SER A 229 -14.60 17.79 7.19
N GLY A 230 -14.46 18.67 6.18
CA GLY A 230 -13.52 18.48 5.06
C GLY A 230 -13.83 17.21 4.26
N GLY A 231 -14.91 17.21 3.48
CA GLY A 231 -15.41 16.03 2.77
C GLY A 231 -14.34 15.42 1.87
N GLY A 232 -13.67 16.25 1.08
CA GLY A 232 -12.53 15.82 0.26
C GLY A 232 -11.24 15.75 1.07
N LEU A 233 -10.97 16.78 1.85
CA LEU A 233 -9.68 17.01 2.47
C LEU A 233 -9.81 17.75 3.80
N SER A 234 -9.05 17.31 4.79
CA SER A 234 -8.82 18.04 6.04
C SER A 234 -7.33 18.12 6.29
N ASN A 235 -6.82 19.33 6.50
CA ASN A 235 -5.40 19.58 6.69
C ASN A 235 -5.12 20.35 7.98
N SER A 236 -4.26 19.78 8.81
CA SER A 236 -3.68 20.40 10.01
C SER A 236 -2.14 20.43 9.96
N GLY A 237 -1.55 20.09 8.81
CA GLY A 237 -0.11 20.15 8.54
C GLY A 237 0.23 20.97 7.29
N ASN A 238 1.27 20.58 6.57
CA ASN A 238 1.67 21.22 5.30
C ASN A 238 0.99 20.52 4.13
N PHE A 239 0.34 21.30 3.26
CA PHE A 239 -0.31 20.76 2.06
C PHE A 239 0.07 21.56 0.82
N THR A 240 0.50 20.85 -0.23
CA THR A 240 0.73 21.42 -1.56
C THR A 240 -0.23 20.79 -2.55
N LEU A 241 -0.97 21.62 -3.28
CA LEU A 241 -1.91 21.22 -4.33
C LEU A 241 -1.44 21.78 -5.66
N THR A 242 -1.17 20.93 -6.64
CA THR A 242 -0.74 21.34 -7.98
C THR A 242 -1.56 20.59 -9.03
N SER A 243 -2.15 21.33 -9.97
CA SER A 243 -2.86 20.76 -11.13
C SER A 243 -3.88 19.67 -10.78
N SER A 244 -4.52 19.77 -9.61
CA SER A 244 -5.37 18.71 -9.06
C SER A 244 -6.79 19.22 -8.84
N ILE A 245 -7.75 18.30 -8.81
CA ILE A 245 -9.17 18.56 -8.64
C ILE A 245 -9.59 18.05 -7.27
N VAL A 246 -10.21 18.92 -6.46
CA VAL A 246 -10.92 18.56 -5.23
C VAL A 246 -12.34 19.10 -5.40
N ALA A 247 -13.32 18.23 -5.68
CA ALA A 247 -14.66 18.66 -6.05
C ALA A 247 -15.72 17.61 -5.73
N GLY A 248 -16.97 18.05 -5.53
CA GLY A 248 -18.11 17.15 -5.34
C GLY A 248 -17.99 16.27 -4.09
N ASN A 249 -17.22 16.71 -3.09
CA ASN A 249 -17.16 16.04 -1.80
C ASN A 249 -18.18 16.68 -0.85
N THR A 250 -18.55 15.95 0.19
CA THR A 250 -19.63 16.33 1.10
C THR A 250 -19.12 16.45 2.53
N ALA A 251 -19.29 17.64 3.12
CA ALA A 251 -19.13 17.85 4.55
C ALA A 251 -20.31 18.68 5.12
N PRO A 252 -21.10 18.13 6.05
CA PRO A 252 -22.18 18.87 6.70
C PRO A 252 -21.71 20.08 7.53
N ALA A 253 -20.48 20.05 8.07
CA ALA A 253 -19.95 21.10 8.95
C ALA A 253 -19.04 22.13 8.26
N GLY A 254 -18.89 22.10 6.94
CA GLY A 254 -18.06 23.06 6.19
C GLY A 254 -17.89 22.69 4.71
N ALA A 255 -17.51 23.65 3.87
CA ALA A 255 -17.11 23.37 2.49
C ALA A 255 -15.72 22.71 2.42
N ASP A 256 -15.37 22.18 1.25
CA ASP A 256 -14.04 21.62 0.94
C ASP A 256 -12.90 22.64 1.15
#